data_AF-A0A223ZEB3-F1
#
_entry.id   AF-A0A223ZEB3-F1
#
_cell.length_a   1.000
_cell.length_b   1.000
_cell.length_c   1.000
_cell.angle_alpha   90.00
_cell.angle_beta   90.00
_cell.angle_gamma   90.00
#
_symmetry.space_group_name_H-M   'P 1'
#
loop_
_entity.id
_entity.type
_entity.pdbx_description
1 polymer ?
#
loop_
_entity_poly.entity_id
_entity_poly.type
_entity_poly.pdbx_seq_one_letter_code
_entity_poly.pdbx_strand_id
1 'polypeptide(L)'
;MLRTRLLNSQPSINYTLLGANLIGLEGEGLKEIAEAARIEDRNHFEALVPRIYELGGELPGDMKEFHDISGCPPAYLPAKTNDTMEILEVLVAAERCAVRQCTHICNITAGKDHRTYDLALSILHEEIAARIMVLRVPG
;
A
#
# COMPACT_ATOMS: atom_id res chain seq x y z
N MET A 1 0.57 -11.17 -18.26
CA MET A 1 0.07 -9.84 -17.87
C MET A 1 -0.25 -9.72 -16.38
N LEU A 2 -0.77 -10.76 -15.70
CA LEU A 2 -1.04 -10.75 -14.25
C LEU A 2 0.21 -10.91 -13.35
N ARG A 3 1.25 -11.59 -13.86
CA ARG A 3 2.45 -12.00 -13.11
C ARG A 3 3.25 -10.84 -12.47
N THR A 4 3.24 -9.65 -13.06
CA THR A 4 3.97 -8.47 -12.56
C THR A 4 3.05 -7.38 -12.02
N ARG A 5 1.73 -7.50 -12.20
CA ARG A 5 0.75 -6.47 -11.80
C ARG A 5 0.22 -6.62 -10.37
N LEU A 6 0.62 -7.67 -9.67
CA LEU A 6 0.27 -7.92 -8.27
C LEU A 6 1.20 -7.18 -7.29
N LEU A 7 2.10 -6.34 -7.78
CA LEU A 7 3.01 -5.55 -6.94
C LEU A 7 2.33 -4.23 -6.59
N ASN A 8 1.47 -4.26 -5.57
CA ASN A 8 0.64 -3.12 -5.19
C ASN A 8 1.41 -2.01 -4.47
N SER A 9 2.43 -2.34 -3.69
CA SER A 9 3.27 -1.34 -3.03
C SER A 9 4.53 -1.99 -2.46
N GLN A 10 5.57 -1.18 -2.28
CA GLN A 10 6.75 -1.55 -1.52
C GLN A 10 6.43 -1.42 -0.03
N PRO A 11 6.39 -2.50 0.76
CA PRO A 11 6.18 -2.36 2.17
C PRO A 11 7.45 -1.85 2.84
N SER A 12 7.23 -0.94 3.79
CA SER A 12 8.02 -0.69 5.00
C SER A 12 8.90 0.56 5.06
N ILE A 13 9.78 0.90 4.11
CA ILE A 13 10.76 1.98 4.39
C ILE A 13 10.12 3.37 4.42
N ASN A 14 9.25 3.67 3.46
CA ASN A 14 8.60 4.98 3.35
C ASN A 14 7.60 5.25 4.47
N TYR A 15 6.76 4.26 4.81
CA TYR A 15 5.83 4.36 5.94
C TYR A 15 6.57 4.45 7.28
N THR A 16 7.70 3.74 7.43
CA THR A 16 8.56 3.90 8.62
C THR A 16 9.10 5.33 8.71
N LEU A 17 9.53 5.90 7.59
CA LEU A 17 10.05 7.26 7.55
C LEU A 17 8.96 8.31 7.84
N LEU A 18 7.77 8.16 7.26
CA LEU A 18 6.60 8.99 7.55
C LEU A 18 6.24 8.93 9.04
N GLY A 19 6.11 7.71 9.60
CA GLY A 19 5.80 7.50 11.01
C GLY A 19 6.87 8.04 11.97
N ALA A 20 8.15 7.97 11.60
CA ALA A 20 9.24 8.54 12.39
C ALA A 20 9.20 10.07 12.48
N ASN A 21 8.59 10.73 11.49
CA ASN A 21 8.48 12.19 11.43
C ASN A 21 7.12 12.74 11.92
N LEU A 22 6.17 11.87 12.28
CA LEU A 22 4.96 12.26 13.01
C LEU A 22 5.32 12.58 14.47
N ILE A 23 5.83 13.78 14.73
CA ILE A 23 6.32 14.21 16.05
C ILE A 23 5.44 15.30 16.66
N GLY A 24 5.56 15.50 17.98
CA GLY A 24 4.73 16.47 18.71
C GLY A 24 3.35 15.92 19.06
N LEU A 25 2.56 16.72 19.79
CA LEU A 25 1.27 16.29 20.36
C LEU A 25 0.29 15.75 19.30
N GLU A 26 0.22 16.43 18.15
CA GLU A 26 -0.63 16.04 17.02
C GLU A 26 -0.10 14.80 16.30
N GLY A 27 1.21 14.71 16.08
CA GLY A 27 1.83 13.60 15.36
C GLY A 27 1.83 12.29 16.14
N GLU A 28 2.04 12.32 17.46
CA GLU A 28 2.08 11.09 18.28
C GLU A 28 0.76 10.32 18.26
N GLY A 29 -0.38 11.02 18.22
CA GLY A 29 -1.70 10.39 18.08
C GLY A 29 -1.92 9.67 16.74
N LEU A 30 -1.08 9.93 15.74
CA LEU A 30 -1.21 9.41 14.37
C LEU A 30 -0.18 8.35 14.02
N LYS A 31 0.82 8.14 14.88
CA LYS A 31 1.80 7.06 14.70
C LYS A 31 1.15 5.69 14.65
N GLU A 32 0.10 5.48 15.44
CA GLU A 32 -0.65 4.22 15.44
C GLU A 32 -1.35 3.98 14.08
N ILE A 33 -1.86 5.04 13.45
CA ILE A 33 -2.49 4.96 12.12
C ILE A 33 -1.44 4.65 11.06
N ALA A 34 -0.31 5.37 11.07
CA ALA A 34 0.78 5.13 10.13
C ALA A 34 1.39 3.71 10.28
N GLU A 35 1.50 3.22 11.52
CA GLU A 35 1.98 1.86 11.79
C GLU A 35 0.97 0.79 11.37
N ALA A 36 -0.33 1.02 11.60
CA ALA A 36 -1.38 0.12 11.13
C ALA A 36 -1.35 -0.02 9.61
N ALA A 37 -1.30 1.10 8.88
CA ALA A 37 -1.19 1.10 7.41
C ALA A 37 0.10 0.41 6.94
N ARG A 38 1.22 0.61 7.64
CA ARG A 38 2.49 -0.08 7.33
C ARG A 38 2.38 -1.60 7.47
N ILE A 39 1.73 -2.07 8.53
CA ILE A 39 1.55 -3.50 8.81
C ILE A 39 0.60 -4.12 7.78
N GLU A 40 -0.47 -3.41 7.44
CA GLU A 40 -1.41 -3.79 6.39
C GLU A 40 -0.72 -3.99 5.04
N ASP A 41 0.00 -2.98 4.54
CA ASP A 41 0.78 -3.04 3.29
C ASP A 41 1.71 -4.26 3.25
N ARG A 42 2.40 -4.54 4.36
CA ARG A 42 3.26 -5.72 4.48
C ARG A 42 2.46 -7.01 4.35
N ASN A 43 1.33 -7.12 5.03
CA ASN A 43 0.51 -8.32 5.01
C ASN A 43 -0.07 -8.56 3.60
N HIS A 44 -0.46 -7.49 2.88
CA HIS A 44 -0.91 -7.59 1.49
C HIS A 44 0.20 -8.08 0.57
N PHE A 45 1.40 -7.53 0.72
CA PHE A 45 2.58 -8.01 -0.01
C PHE A 45 2.80 -9.50 0.24
N GLU A 46 2.90 -9.91 1.51
CA GLU A 46 3.12 -11.31 1.90
C GLU A 46 2.02 -12.26 1.40
N ALA A 47 0.77 -11.79 1.28
CA ALA A 47 -0.33 -12.56 0.72
C ALA A 47 -0.24 -12.69 -0.82
N LEU A 48 0.27 -11.68 -1.51
CA LEU A 48 0.39 -11.64 -2.98
C LEU A 48 1.61 -12.41 -3.48
N VAL A 49 2.72 -12.45 -2.73
CA VAL A 49 3.94 -13.19 -3.09
C VAL A 49 3.68 -14.65 -3.48
N PRO A 50 3.05 -15.51 -2.66
CA PRO A 50 2.81 -16.90 -3.04
C PRO A 50 1.92 -16.99 -4.29
N ARG A 51 0.96 -16.07 -4.46
CA ARG A 51 0.11 -16.04 -5.66
C ARG A 51 0.91 -15.74 -6.92
N ILE A 52 1.87 -14.83 -6.86
CA ILE A 52 2.76 -14.50 -7.99
C ILE A 52 3.50 -15.75 -8.45
N TYR A 53 4.11 -16.49 -7.52
CA TYR A 53 4.85 -17.72 -7.85
C TYR A 53 3.95 -18.85 -8.37
N GLU A 54 2.76 -19.04 -7.81
CA GLU A 54 1.79 -20.02 -8.32
C GLU A 54 1.35 -19.73 -9.76
N LEU A 55 1.31 -18.46 -10.16
CA LEU A 55 1.02 -18.05 -11.54
C LEU A 55 2.22 -18.21 -12.49
N GLY A 56 3.36 -18.68 -11.99
CA GLY A 56 4.63 -18.78 -12.71
C GLY A 56 5.30 -17.42 -12.94
N GLY A 57 5.05 -16.44 -12.07
CA GLY A 57 5.82 -15.20 -11.97
C GLY A 57 6.98 -15.35 -10.99
N GLU A 58 7.77 -14.29 -10.87
CA GLU A 58 8.89 -14.18 -9.95
C GLU A 58 9.01 -12.74 -9.45
N LEU A 59 9.57 -12.56 -8.25
CA LEU A 59 9.94 -11.23 -7.77
C LEU A 59 11.35 -10.90 -8.24
N PRO A 60 11.63 -9.64 -8.62
CA PRO A 60 13.00 -9.18 -8.86
C PRO A 60 13.89 -9.43 -7.65
N GLY A 61 15.11 -9.91 -7.89
CA GLY A 61 16.14 -10.02 -6.85
C GLY A 61 16.83 -8.70 -6.52
N ASP A 62 16.54 -7.65 -7.28
CA ASP A 62 17.04 -6.30 -7.08
C ASP A 62 15.94 -5.35 -6.59
N MET A 63 16.25 -4.57 -5.55
CA MET A 63 15.26 -3.68 -4.91
C MET A 63 14.86 -2.50 -5.79
N LYS A 64 15.77 -2.02 -6.65
CA LYS A 64 15.47 -0.93 -7.57
C LYS A 64 14.56 -1.42 -8.69
N GLU A 65 14.84 -2.60 -9.24
CA GLU A 65 13.95 -3.23 -10.22
C GLU A 65 12.56 -3.49 -9.63
N PHE A 66 12.48 -4.02 -8.41
CA PHE A 66 11.22 -4.20 -7.69
C PHE A 66 10.45 -2.88 -7.53
N HIS A 67 11.16 -1.79 -7.25
CA HIS A 67 10.59 -0.45 -7.14
C HIS A 67 10.06 0.05 -8.49
N ASP A 68 10.84 -0.09 -9.56
CA ASP A 68 10.53 0.45 -10.88
C ASP A 68 9.32 -0.24 -11.54
N ILE A 69 8.97 -1.46 -11.09
CA ILE A 69 7.79 -2.20 -11.57
C ILE A 69 6.58 -2.13 -10.63
N SER A 70 6.70 -1.45 -9.48
CA SER A 70 5.62 -1.33 -8.51
C SER A 70 4.44 -0.50 -9.08
N GLY A 71 3.20 -0.89 -8.76
CA GLY A 71 2.00 -0.27 -9.30
C GLY A 71 1.70 1.14 -8.77
N CYS A 72 2.35 1.54 -7.68
CA CYS A 72 2.16 2.82 -7.03
C CYS A 72 3.47 3.60 -6.89
N PRO A 73 3.42 4.94 -7.02
CA PRO A 73 4.60 5.76 -6.79
C PRO A 73 5.01 5.69 -5.32
N PRO A 74 6.28 6.00 -5.01
CA PRO A 74 6.77 5.95 -3.64
C PRO A 74 6.14 7.05 -2.78
N ALA A 75 5.75 6.69 -1.56
CA ALA A 75 5.26 7.62 -0.55
C ALA A 75 6.43 8.38 0.11
N TYR A 76 7.00 9.36 -0.58
CA TYR A 76 8.10 10.16 -0.05
C TYR A 76 7.65 11.08 1.09
N LEU A 77 8.59 11.46 1.96
CA LEU A 77 8.37 12.55 2.91
C LEU A 77 7.98 13.83 2.15
N PRO A 78 7.03 14.60 2.71
CA PRO A 78 6.74 15.92 2.18
C PRO A 78 7.91 16.88 2.40
N ALA A 79 7.88 18.03 1.72
CA ALA A 79 8.93 19.04 1.81
C ALA A 79 9.09 19.56 3.25
N LYS A 80 7.97 19.77 3.97
CA LYS A 80 8.00 20.01 5.41
C LYS A 80 7.86 18.69 6.14
N THR A 81 9.01 18.08 6.46
CA THR A 81 9.05 16.71 6.97
C THR A 81 8.31 16.52 8.29
N ASN A 82 8.09 17.57 9.09
CA ASN A 82 7.38 17.51 10.38
C ASN A 82 5.94 18.06 10.32
N ASP A 83 5.43 18.35 9.12
CA ASP A 83 4.05 18.81 8.93
C ASP A 83 3.13 17.59 8.88
N THR A 84 2.43 17.38 10.00
CA THR A 84 1.51 16.25 10.20
C THR A 84 0.47 16.15 9.09
N MET A 85 -0.06 17.27 8.62
CA MET A 85 -1.10 17.29 7.57
C MET A 85 -0.52 16.90 6.21
N GLU A 86 0.67 17.40 5.87
CA GLU A 86 1.36 17.00 4.63
C GLU A 86 1.70 15.49 4.66
N ILE A 87 2.07 14.93 5.82
CA ILE A 87 2.30 13.47 5.97
C ILE A 87 1.00 12.68 5.78
N LEU A 88 -0.11 13.12 6.36
CA LEU A 88 -1.41 12.47 6.18
C LEU A 88 -1.85 12.50 4.72
N GLU A 89 -1.62 13.59 4.00
CA GLU A 89 -1.92 13.68 2.56
C GLU A 89 -1.13 12.63 1.75
N VAL A 90 0.15 12.40 2.09
CA VAL A 90 0.96 11.36 1.48
C VAL A 90 0.37 9.97 1.75
N LEU A 91 -0.02 9.68 3.00
CA LEU A 91 -0.66 8.40 3.37
C LEU A 91 -1.98 8.21 2.60
N VAL A 92 -2.86 9.21 2.59
CA VAL A 92 -4.14 9.16 1.83
C VAL A 92 -3.89 8.93 0.34
N ALA A 93 -2.84 9.53 -0.24
CA ALA A 93 -2.50 9.34 -1.64
C ALA A 93 -2.04 7.90 -1.95
N ALA A 94 -1.28 7.29 -1.04
CA ALA A 94 -0.84 5.90 -1.15
C ALA A 94 -2.03 4.93 -1.11
N GLU A 95 -2.89 5.05 -0.10
CA GLU A 95 -4.14 4.27 0.04
C GLU A 95 -5.04 4.39 -1.21
N ARG A 96 -5.20 5.62 -1.73
CA ARG A 96 -5.95 5.84 -2.98
C ARG A 96 -5.34 5.13 -4.17
N CYS A 97 -4.02 5.00 -4.23
CA CYS A 97 -3.36 4.28 -5.29
C CYS A 97 -3.59 2.77 -5.19
N ALA A 98 -3.43 2.21 -3.99
CA ALA A 98 -3.62 0.80 -3.74
C ALA A 98 -5.08 0.37 -4.02
N VAL A 99 -6.08 1.14 -3.59
CA VAL A 99 -7.50 0.93 -3.97
C VAL A 99 -7.67 0.84 -5.50
N ARG A 100 -7.01 1.71 -6.28
CA ARG A 100 -7.10 1.67 -7.75
C ARG A 100 -6.45 0.42 -8.33
N GLN A 101 -5.28 0.03 -7.83
CA GLN A 101 -4.58 -1.16 -8.30
C GLN A 101 -5.36 -2.44 -7.98
N CYS A 102 -5.85 -2.59 -6.75
CA CYS A 102 -6.69 -3.71 -6.34
C CYS A 102 -7.97 -3.79 -7.20
N THR A 103 -8.65 -2.66 -7.42
CA THR A 103 -9.81 -2.59 -8.32
C THR A 103 -9.45 -3.04 -9.74
N HIS A 104 -8.31 -2.59 -10.26
CA HIS A 104 -7.83 -3.00 -11.58
C HIS A 104 -7.57 -4.52 -11.66
N ILE A 105 -6.95 -5.10 -10.62
CA ILE A 105 -6.70 -6.54 -10.54
C ILE A 105 -8.02 -7.32 -10.51
N CYS A 106 -9.00 -6.89 -9.71
CA CYS A 106 -10.34 -7.49 -9.70
C CYS A 106 -10.95 -7.48 -11.11
N ASN A 107 -10.90 -6.34 -11.82
CA ASN A 107 -11.49 -6.23 -13.15
C ASN A 107 -10.85 -7.16 -14.19
N ILE A 108 -9.53 -7.34 -14.16
CA ILE A 108 -8.85 -8.20 -15.13
C ILE A 108 -8.91 -9.70 -14.79
N THR A 109 -9.22 -10.05 -13.54
CA THR A 109 -9.31 -11.46 -13.06
C THR A 109 -10.74 -11.99 -12.97
N ALA A 110 -11.75 -11.12 -12.94
CA ALA A 110 -13.15 -11.50 -12.89
C ALA A 110 -13.51 -12.53 -13.98
N GLY A 111 -14.04 -13.68 -13.54
CA GLY A 111 -14.43 -14.80 -14.42
C GLY A 111 -13.28 -15.52 -15.14
N LYS A 112 -12.01 -15.17 -14.85
CA LYS A 112 -10.81 -15.73 -15.50
C LYS A 112 -9.88 -16.41 -14.50
N ASP A 113 -9.78 -15.87 -13.30
CA ASP A 113 -8.94 -16.38 -12.22
C ASP A 113 -9.58 -16.04 -10.88
N HIS A 114 -10.48 -16.91 -10.41
CA HIS A 114 -11.25 -16.70 -9.18
C HIS A 114 -10.36 -16.57 -7.96
N ARG A 115 -9.27 -17.34 -7.87
CA ARG A 115 -8.37 -17.27 -6.71
C ARG A 115 -7.68 -15.91 -6.62
N THR A 116 -7.15 -15.38 -7.73
CA THR A 116 -6.55 -14.04 -7.72
C THR A 116 -7.61 -12.96 -7.50
N TYR A 117 -8.80 -13.13 -8.06
CA TYR A 117 -9.92 -12.21 -7.86
C TYR A 117 -10.31 -12.11 -6.38
N ASP A 118 -10.53 -13.23 -5.72
CA ASP A 118 -10.95 -13.29 -4.31
C ASP A 118 -9.87 -12.70 -3.39
N LEU A 119 -8.59 -13.00 -3.66
CA LEU A 119 -7.47 -12.42 -2.93
C LEU A 119 -7.42 -10.90 -3.10
N ALA A 120 -7.49 -10.40 -4.34
CA ALA A 120 -7.47 -8.96 -4.63
C ALA A 120 -8.69 -8.24 -4.07
N LEU A 121 -9.85 -8.90 -4.04
CA LEU A 121 -11.09 -8.35 -3.46
C LEU A 121 -10.99 -8.24 -1.94
N SER A 122 -10.38 -9.22 -1.27
CA SER A 122 -10.11 -9.15 0.18
C SER A 122 -9.22 -7.96 0.50
N ILE A 123 -8.10 -7.82 -0.23
CA ILE A 123 -7.19 -6.68 -0.08
C ILE A 123 -7.91 -5.36 -0.36
N LEU A 124 -8.71 -5.29 -1.43
CA LEU A 124 -9.50 -4.09 -1.76
C LEU A 124 -10.43 -3.65 -0.61
N HIS A 125 -11.03 -4.59 0.12
CA HIS A 125 -11.88 -4.24 1.26
C HIS A 125 -11.08 -3.65 2.42
N GLU A 126 -9.88 -4.17 2.69
CA GLU A 126 -8.95 -3.65 3.70
C GLU A 126 -8.52 -2.22 3.32
N GLU A 127 -8.04 -2.02 2.10
CA GLU A 127 -7.61 -0.73 1.54
C GLU A 127 -8.71 0.35 1.60
N ILE A 128 -9.97 -0.02 1.34
CA ILE A 128 -11.10 0.91 1.47
C ILE A 128 -11.31 1.31 2.94
N ALA A 129 -11.15 0.37 3.88
CA ALA A 129 -11.29 0.62 5.30
C ALA A 129 -10.13 1.45 5.85
N ALA A 130 -8.89 1.12 5.49
CA ALA A 130 -7.67 1.83 5.84
C ALA A 130 -7.72 3.29 5.39
N ARG A 131 -8.07 3.52 4.11
CA ARG A 131 -8.33 4.87 3.59
C ARG A 131 -9.35 5.66 4.42
N ILE A 132 -10.43 5.01 4.89
CA ILE A 132 -11.43 5.67 5.75
C ILE A 132 -10.82 6.03 7.11
N MET A 133 -9.96 5.17 7.68
CA MET A 133 -9.28 5.48 8.95
C MET A 133 -8.37 6.70 8.82
N VAL A 134 -7.57 6.79 7.75
CA VAL A 134 -6.69 7.95 7.51
C VAL A 134 -7.50 9.24 7.29
N LEU A 135 -8.69 9.16 6.68
CA LEU A 135 -9.57 10.31 6.45
C LEU A 135 -10.35 10.79 7.70
N ARG A 136 -10.41 9.98 8.77
CA ARG A 136 -11.14 10.33 10.01
C ARG A 136 -10.29 11.11 11.01
N VAL A 137 -9.05 11.41 10.67
CA VAL A 137 -8.18 12.24 11.50
C VAL A 137 -8.73 13.67 11.54
N PRO A 138 -9.09 14.22 12.71
CA PRO A 138 -9.53 15.61 12.81
C PRO A 138 -8.37 16.55 12.44
N GLY A 139 -8.67 17.53 11.58
CA GLY A 139 -7.79 18.68 11.30
C GLY A 139 -8.06 19.85 12.22
#